data_AF-A0A3S8UCA8-F1
#
_entry.id   AF-A0A3S8UCA8-F1
#
_cell.length_a   1.000
_cell.length_b   1.000
_cell.length_c   1.000
_cell.angle_alpha   90.00
_cell.angle_beta   90.00
_cell.angle_gamma   90.00
#
_symmetry.space_group_name_H-M   'P 1'
#
loop_
_entity.id
_entity.type
_entity.pdbx_description
1 polymer ?
#
loop_
_entity_poly.entity_id
_entity_poly.type
_entity_poly.pdbx_seq_one_letter_code
_entity_poly.pdbx_strand_id
1 'polypeptide(L)'
;MAAALTPSLIPRSAVLQGVLCGLSLIAGYAIGGLARLVWQGLGLPQFSDRVKRLLLLGSGLFAAGLVLASLWLSLGWQNDIRLSMGLAPEQSGRLILVLAIALAVASVLLLLSRLFLKVARLVEGRANRFLSRRLAWMLGVGTAAFLFWSIGNGILVSRVLAVMDSAYAAIDATIQTDIAPPADPIKTGSAASLVDWQGIGHEGRNTVAAWPTAADITALSGAAALEPIRVYVGLNSAADVEVRAEMALAELLRVGAFDRSLLVIATPTGTGWVDQAGMAPLEILHGGDVASVSVQYSYLPSWLSLLVAPEYGRSTARAVFRKVYGHWASLPADERPRLFLFGLSLGALNSSLSADLLDVIEDPFDGALWVGPPFASQAWRDATAGRDPVSPVWRPVFRDGRILRFANQGTGFLQPDEDPEDWGRLRIGYLQYPGDPITFFAPDSLLHEPEWLKEPRGPNLPPGLRWYPIVTTLQGLLDVVTATQPPPGHGHVYAASDYLKAWTDLTAPVGWQADGMARIGYALRERGL
;
A
#
# COMPACT_ATOMS: atom_id res chain seq x y z
N MET A 1 3.03 -10.22 24.34
CA MET A 1 2.27 -9.01 24.75
C MET A 1 3.20 -7.84 25.03
N ALA A 2 4.14 -7.90 25.98
CA ALA A 2 5.06 -6.79 26.25
C ALA A 2 5.77 -6.26 24.98
N ALA A 3 6.37 -7.15 24.19
CA ALA A 3 6.98 -6.80 22.91
C ALA A 3 6.00 -6.17 21.89
N ALA A 4 4.69 -6.46 21.97
CA ALA A 4 3.72 -5.86 21.05
C ALA A 4 3.53 -4.35 21.30
N LEU A 5 3.79 -3.90 22.53
CA LEU A 5 3.65 -2.52 22.97
C LEU A 5 4.82 -1.63 22.56
N THR A 6 5.90 -2.21 22.03
CA THR A 6 7.04 -1.44 21.50
C THR A 6 6.64 -0.62 20.27
N PRO A 7 7.43 0.42 19.91
CA PRO A 7 7.22 1.19 18.68
C PRO A 7 7.05 0.30 17.44
N SER A 8 6.22 0.74 16.49
CA SER A 8 6.12 0.22 15.11
C SER A 8 6.33 1.36 14.12
N LEU A 9 6.03 1.20 12.83
CA LEU A 9 6.27 2.23 11.81
C LEU A 9 5.34 3.44 11.95
N ILE A 10 4.10 3.21 12.40
CA ILE A 10 3.06 4.24 12.47
C ILE A 10 2.36 4.26 13.84
N PRO A 11 1.79 5.41 14.26
CA PRO A 11 0.96 5.48 15.46
C PRO A 11 -0.26 4.57 15.32
N ARG A 12 -0.57 3.80 16.36
CA ARG A 12 -1.69 2.86 16.33
C ARG A 12 -2.86 3.37 17.16
N SER A 13 -4.06 2.92 16.83
CA SER A 13 -5.23 3.14 17.68
C SER A 13 -5.19 2.25 18.93
N ALA A 14 -5.89 2.59 20.01
CA ALA A 14 -5.96 1.74 21.21
C ALA A 14 -6.57 0.37 20.88
N VAL A 15 -7.52 0.36 19.94
CA VAL A 15 -8.18 -0.86 19.47
C VAL A 15 -7.17 -1.76 18.77
N LEU A 16 -6.43 -1.24 17.79
CA LEU A 16 -5.43 -2.02 17.05
C LEU A 16 -4.29 -2.50 17.94
N GLN A 17 -3.82 -1.65 18.86
CA GLN A 17 -2.82 -2.03 19.84
C GLN A 17 -3.32 -3.17 20.75
N GLY A 18 -4.58 -3.11 21.18
CA GLY A 18 -5.23 -4.18 21.95
C GLY A 18 -5.31 -5.49 21.16
N VAL A 19 -5.75 -5.44 19.90
CA VAL A 19 -5.81 -6.61 19.00
C VAL A 19 -4.43 -7.23 18.85
N LEU A 20 -3.40 -6.43 18.58
CA LEU A 20 -2.02 -6.90 18.47
C LEU A 20 -1.52 -7.59 19.75
N CYS A 21 -1.81 -6.97 20.90
CA CYS A 21 -1.45 -7.52 22.20
C CYS A 21 -2.11 -8.87 22.44
N GLY A 22 -3.38 -9.02 22.07
CA GLY A 22 -4.13 -10.27 22.16
C GLY A 22 -3.58 -11.36 21.23
N LEU A 23 -3.32 -11.02 19.96
CA LEU A 23 -2.68 -11.93 18.99
C LEU A 23 -1.32 -12.41 19.49
N SER A 24 -0.49 -11.48 19.96
CA SER A 24 0.85 -11.77 20.48
C SER A 24 0.80 -12.58 21.78
N LEU A 25 -0.21 -12.38 22.62
CA LEU A 25 -0.42 -13.17 23.84
C LEU A 25 -0.75 -14.63 23.48
N ILE A 26 -1.63 -14.85 22.51
CA ILE A 26 -2.00 -16.20 22.07
C ILE A 26 -0.89 -16.90 21.31
N ALA A 27 -0.13 -16.18 20.48
CA ALA A 27 1.07 -16.72 19.85
C ALA A 27 2.07 -17.23 20.91
N GLY A 28 2.36 -16.40 21.93
CA GLY A 28 3.20 -16.81 23.05
C GLY A 28 2.66 -18.02 23.83
N TYR A 29 1.34 -18.05 24.08
CA TYR A 29 0.68 -19.19 24.71
C TYR A 29 0.81 -20.48 23.88
N ALA A 30 0.64 -20.40 22.56
CA ALA A 30 0.78 -21.53 21.65
C ALA A 30 2.21 -22.08 21.63
N ILE A 31 3.22 -21.19 21.58
CA ILE A 31 4.64 -21.56 21.67
C ILE A 31 4.94 -22.25 23.00
N GLY A 32 4.48 -21.68 24.11
CA GLY A 32 4.64 -22.31 25.44
C GLY A 32 3.97 -23.68 25.52
N GLY A 33 2.80 -23.84 24.91
CA GLY A 33 2.12 -25.12 24.77
C GLY A 33 2.93 -26.15 23.96
N LEU A 34 3.49 -25.73 22.82
CA LEU A 34 4.35 -26.58 21.99
C LEU A 34 5.63 -26.98 22.72
N ALA A 35 6.30 -26.02 23.37
CA ALA A 35 7.50 -26.28 24.17
C ALA A 35 7.22 -27.30 25.28
N ARG A 36 6.06 -27.21 25.93
CA ARG A 36 5.62 -28.21 26.92
C ARG A 36 5.41 -29.59 26.29
N LEU A 37 4.80 -29.68 25.12
CA LEU A 37 4.60 -30.95 24.41
C LEU A 37 5.94 -31.60 24.04
N VAL A 38 6.89 -30.81 23.54
CA VAL A 38 8.25 -31.27 23.24
C VAL A 38 8.96 -31.74 24.51
N TRP A 39 8.90 -30.95 25.59
CA TRP A 39 9.50 -31.31 26.89
C TRP A 39 8.98 -32.66 27.40
N GLN A 40 7.66 -32.89 27.31
CA GLN A 40 7.04 -34.15 27.69
C GLN A 40 7.42 -35.30 26.74
N GLY A 41 7.47 -35.04 25.44
CA GLY A 41 7.85 -36.03 24.42
C GLY A 41 9.30 -36.51 24.54
N LEU A 42 10.21 -35.64 25.00
CA LEU A 42 11.61 -35.96 25.29
C LEU A 42 11.81 -36.65 26.65
N GLY A 43 10.75 -36.81 27.45
CA GLY A 43 10.85 -37.44 28.78
C GLY A 43 11.65 -36.62 29.79
N LEU A 44 11.75 -35.30 29.61
CA LEU A 44 12.54 -34.43 30.48
C LEU A 44 11.97 -34.39 31.90
N PRO A 45 12.81 -34.17 32.94
CA PRO A 45 12.41 -34.25 34.34
C PRO A 45 11.24 -33.32 34.67
N GLN A 46 10.35 -33.79 35.55
CA GLN A 46 9.28 -32.97 36.11
C GLN A 46 9.72 -32.39 37.46
N PHE A 47 9.51 -31.09 37.65
CA PHE A 47 9.73 -30.44 38.94
C PHE A 47 8.73 -30.92 39.99
N SER A 48 9.11 -30.90 41.27
CA SER A 48 8.19 -31.13 42.37
C SER A 48 7.07 -30.09 42.41
N ASP A 49 5.91 -30.43 42.97
CA ASP A 49 4.73 -29.55 42.98
C ASP A 49 4.99 -28.19 43.64
N ARG A 50 5.83 -28.16 44.67
CA ARG A 50 6.24 -26.92 45.35
C ARG A 50 7.06 -26.03 44.43
N VAL A 51 8.07 -26.59 43.75
CA VAL A 51 8.92 -25.86 42.81
C VAL A 51 8.10 -25.35 41.63
N LYS A 52 7.22 -26.19 41.08
CA LYS A 52 6.31 -25.82 40.00
C LYS A 52 5.41 -24.64 40.39
N ARG A 53 4.82 -24.64 41.59
CA ARG A 53 3.97 -23.54 42.05
C ARG A 53 4.76 -22.23 42.20
N LEU A 54 5.96 -22.30 42.77
CA LEU A 54 6.84 -21.14 42.91
C LEU A 54 7.26 -20.57 41.55
N LEU A 55 7.66 -21.43 40.61
CA LEU A 55 8.00 -21.03 39.24
C LEU A 55 6.80 -20.40 38.51
N LEU A 56 5.60 -20.97 38.66
CA LEU A 56 4.38 -20.41 38.05
C LEU A 56 4.01 -19.05 38.65
N LEU A 57 4.07 -18.89 39.97
CA LEU A 57 3.81 -17.60 40.61
C LEU A 57 4.87 -16.56 40.26
N GLY A 58 6.15 -16.93 40.33
CA GLY A 58 7.25 -16.04 39.98
C GLY A 58 7.21 -15.60 38.52
N SER A 59 7.01 -16.53 37.59
CA SER A 59 6.88 -16.21 36.15
C SER A 59 5.63 -15.39 35.85
N GLY A 60 4.50 -15.65 36.53
CA GLY A 60 3.28 -14.86 36.41
C GLY A 60 3.44 -13.43 36.90
N LEU A 61 4.05 -13.23 38.08
CA LEU A 61 4.35 -11.90 38.64
C LEU A 61 5.33 -11.14 37.75
N PHE A 62 6.38 -11.80 37.28
CA PHE A 62 7.34 -11.20 36.35
C PHE A 62 6.67 -10.78 35.04
N ALA A 63 5.86 -11.65 34.44
CA ALA A 63 5.13 -11.35 33.20
C ALA A 63 4.15 -10.18 33.40
N ALA A 64 3.41 -10.16 34.51
CA ALA A 64 2.50 -9.08 34.85
C ALA A 64 3.25 -7.75 35.02
N GLY A 65 4.35 -7.74 35.79
CA GLY A 65 5.21 -6.57 35.96
C GLY A 65 5.77 -6.06 34.63
N LEU A 66 6.25 -6.96 33.77
CA LEU A 66 6.77 -6.60 32.44
C LEU A 66 5.68 -5.98 31.55
N VAL A 67 4.46 -6.53 31.56
CA VAL A 67 3.33 -5.98 30.80
C VAL A 67 2.92 -4.61 31.33
N LEU A 68 2.83 -4.43 32.65
CA LEU A 68 2.48 -3.14 33.26
C LEU A 68 3.54 -2.06 32.97
N ALA A 69 4.82 -2.42 33.09
CA ALA A 69 5.92 -1.53 32.72
C ALA A 69 5.88 -1.17 31.21
N SER A 70 5.65 -2.15 30.35
CA SER A 70 5.54 -1.92 28.90
C SER A 70 4.33 -1.05 28.55
N LEU A 71 3.21 -1.22 29.23
CA LEU A 71 2.01 -0.38 29.06
C LEU A 71 2.32 1.07 29.45
N TRP A 72 3.01 1.28 30.58
CA TRP A 72 3.44 2.60 31.00
C TRP A 72 4.37 3.27 29.99
N LEU A 73 5.39 2.54 29.51
CA LEU A 73 6.35 3.04 28.52
C LEU A 73 5.73 3.26 27.14
N SER A 74 4.70 2.49 26.78
CA SER A 74 4.08 2.54 25.46
C SER A 74 3.48 3.90 25.12
N LEU A 75 3.05 4.68 26.11
CA LEU A 75 2.53 6.02 25.87
C LEU A 75 3.63 6.97 25.37
N GLY A 76 4.82 6.90 25.99
CA GLY A 76 5.99 7.66 25.54
C GLY A 76 6.39 7.27 24.13
N TRP A 77 6.52 5.97 23.88
CA TRP A 77 6.84 5.43 22.55
C TRP A 77 5.83 5.82 21.46
N GLN A 78 4.53 5.79 21.76
CA GLN A 78 3.50 6.25 20.81
C GLN A 78 3.61 7.75 20.56
N ASN A 79 3.86 8.55 21.61
CA ASN A 79 4.02 9.99 21.49
C ASN A 79 5.30 10.37 20.72
N ASP A 80 6.39 9.63 20.86
CA ASP A 80 7.61 9.85 20.07
C ASP A 80 7.33 9.70 18.56
N ILE A 81 6.59 8.66 18.16
CA ILE A 81 6.19 8.46 16.76
C ILE A 81 5.25 9.60 16.32
N ARG A 82 4.23 9.93 17.13
CA ARG A 82 3.26 11.00 16.80
C ARG A 82 3.96 12.35 16.61
N LEU A 83 4.85 12.71 17.52
CA LEU A 83 5.60 13.97 17.46
C LEU A 83 6.54 14.02 16.26
N SER A 84 7.19 12.88 15.91
CA SER A 84 8.01 12.80 14.70
C SER A 84 7.22 13.05 13.40
N MET A 85 5.90 12.80 13.43
CA MET A 85 4.97 13.04 12.32
C MET A 85 4.20 14.36 12.44
N GLY A 86 4.53 15.22 13.42
CA GLY A 86 3.82 16.48 13.65
C GLY A 86 2.41 16.34 14.24
N LEU A 87 2.05 15.16 14.76
CA LEU A 87 0.76 14.91 15.39
C LEU A 87 0.78 15.33 16.87
N ALA A 88 -0.36 15.81 17.36
CA ALA A 88 -0.54 16.12 18.78
C ALA A 88 -0.33 14.86 19.65
N PRO A 89 0.33 14.97 20.82
CA PRO A 89 0.53 13.83 21.71
C PRO A 89 -0.80 13.31 22.23
N GLU A 90 -0.87 12.00 22.44
CA GLU A 90 -2.05 11.33 22.98
C GLU A 90 -2.02 11.25 24.51
N GLN A 91 -3.21 11.25 25.14
CA GLN A 91 -3.37 11.22 26.59
C GLN A 91 -3.63 9.80 27.13
N SER A 92 -3.31 9.58 28.41
CA SER A 92 -3.07 8.30 29.09
C SER A 92 -4.25 7.32 29.20
N GLY A 93 -5.47 7.72 28.82
CA GLY A 93 -6.71 6.95 29.04
C GLY A 93 -6.82 5.61 28.28
N ARG A 94 -5.86 5.29 27.41
CA ARG A 94 -5.90 4.10 26.53
C ARG A 94 -5.56 2.78 27.19
N LEU A 95 -4.80 2.76 28.29
CA LEU A 95 -4.18 1.51 28.77
C LEU A 95 -5.21 0.45 29.17
N ILE A 96 -6.31 0.86 29.80
CA ILE A 96 -7.41 -0.03 30.21
C ILE A 96 -8.08 -0.63 28.97
N LEU A 97 -8.33 0.19 27.96
CA LEU A 97 -8.97 -0.24 26.72
C LEU A 97 -8.09 -1.24 25.95
N VAL A 98 -6.78 -0.96 25.84
CA VAL A 98 -5.80 -1.87 25.21
C VAL A 98 -5.81 -3.23 25.92
N LEU A 99 -5.75 -3.24 27.26
CA LEU A 99 -5.76 -4.48 28.03
C LEU A 99 -7.08 -5.24 27.88
N ALA A 100 -8.23 -4.55 27.97
CA ALA A 100 -9.54 -5.16 27.82
C ALA A 100 -9.71 -5.84 26.45
N ILE A 101 -9.33 -5.15 25.37
CA ILE A 101 -9.38 -5.69 24.01
C ILE A 101 -8.40 -6.84 23.84
N ALA A 102 -7.17 -6.72 24.36
CA ALA A 102 -6.18 -7.79 24.30
C ALA A 102 -6.68 -9.08 24.96
N LEU A 103 -7.29 -8.97 26.15
CA LEU A 103 -7.88 -10.10 26.86
C LEU A 103 -9.10 -10.67 26.13
N ALA A 104 -9.95 -9.82 25.54
CA ALA A 104 -11.09 -10.27 24.76
C ALA A 104 -10.65 -11.06 23.52
N VAL A 105 -9.74 -10.50 22.71
CA VAL A 105 -9.18 -11.15 21.51
C VAL A 105 -8.49 -12.46 21.88
N ALA A 106 -7.64 -12.45 22.92
CA ALA A 106 -6.97 -13.66 23.38
C ALA A 106 -7.98 -14.73 23.83
N SER A 107 -9.02 -14.33 24.58
CA SER A 107 -10.06 -15.24 25.04
C SER A 107 -10.82 -15.87 23.88
N VAL A 108 -11.22 -15.08 22.88
CA VAL A 108 -11.91 -15.58 21.68
C VAL A 108 -11.03 -16.59 20.93
N LEU A 109 -9.77 -16.24 20.65
CA LEU A 109 -8.85 -17.14 19.95
C LEU A 109 -8.55 -18.42 20.73
N LEU A 110 -8.46 -18.33 22.06
CA LEU A 110 -8.29 -19.49 22.93
C LEU A 110 -9.53 -20.40 22.90
N LEU A 111 -10.73 -19.82 22.93
CA LEU A 111 -11.98 -20.57 22.83
C LEU A 111 -12.12 -21.24 21.46
N LEU A 112 -11.77 -20.56 20.37
CA LEU A 112 -11.72 -21.13 19.02
C LEU A 112 -10.70 -22.28 18.93
N SER A 113 -9.51 -22.10 19.51
CA SER A 113 -8.48 -23.15 19.57
C SER A 113 -8.96 -24.38 20.37
N ARG A 114 -9.68 -24.15 21.48
CA ARG A 114 -10.28 -25.24 22.27
C ARG A 114 -11.42 -25.93 21.53
N LEU A 115 -12.23 -25.17 20.78
CA LEU A 115 -13.28 -25.72 19.93
C LEU A 115 -12.69 -26.59 18.81
N PHE A 116 -11.64 -26.12 18.15
CA PHE A 116 -10.88 -26.89 17.17
C PHE A 116 -10.41 -28.24 17.74
N LEU A 117 -9.75 -28.20 18.91
CA LEU A 117 -9.28 -29.41 19.58
C LEU A 117 -10.43 -30.32 20.04
N LYS A 118 -11.58 -29.75 20.44
CA LYS A 118 -12.77 -30.51 20.80
C LYS A 118 -13.32 -31.25 19.59
N VAL A 119 -13.42 -30.60 18.43
CA VAL A 119 -13.84 -31.24 17.17
C VAL A 119 -12.85 -32.34 16.80
N ALA A 120 -11.54 -32.07 16.83
CA ALA A 120 -10.51 -33.06 16.53
C ALA A 120 -10.62 -34.31 17.43
N ARG A 121 -10.79 -34.12 18.74
CA ARG A 121 -10.95 -35.23 19.70
C ARG A 121 -12.28 -35.98 19.54
N LEU A 122 -13.36 -35.30 19.16
CA LEU A 122 -14.65 -35.94 18.89
C LEU A 122 -14.60 -36.86 17.67
N VAL A 123 -13.81 -36.48 16.66
CA VAL A 123 -13.57 -37.31 15.47
C VAL A 123 -12.59 -38.43 15.82
N GLU A 124 -11.47 -38.14 16.50
CA GLU A 124 -10.52 -39.14 17.00
C GLU A 124 -11.22 -40.23 17.80
N GLY A 125 -12.06 -39.85 18.78
CA GLY A 125 -12.75 -40.82 19.65
C GLY A 125 -13.73 -41.74 18.91
N ARG A 126 -14.30 -41.29 17.79
CA ARG A 126 -15.12 -42.14 16.91
C ARG A 126 -14.26 -43.00 16.00
N ALA A 127 -13.21 -42.44 15.43
CA ALA A 127 -12.31 -43.10 14.49
C ALA A 127 -11.41 -44.16 15.14
N ASN A 128 -11.05 -43.99 16.41
CA ASN A 128 -10.22 -44.93 17.18
C ASN A 128 -10.92 -46.29 17.41
N ARG A 129 -12.20 -46.42 17.05
CA ARG A 129 -12.90 -47.71 17.00
C ARG A 129 -12.47 -48.58 15.82
N PHE A 130 -11.97 -47.97 14.75
CA PHE A 130 -11.66 -48.64 13.48
C PHE A 130 -10.21 -48.42 13.02
N LEU A 131 -9.55 -47.37 13.50
CA LEU A 131 -8.21 -46.96 13.12
C LEU A 131 -7.26 -46.97 14.32
N SER A 132 -5.96 -47.09 14.07
CA SER A 132 -4.94 -46.90 15.10
C SER A 132 -5.02 -45.47 15.65
N ARG A 133 -4.65 -45.28 16.92
CA ARG A 133 -4.71 -43.98 17.60
C ARG A 133 -4.04 -42.84 16.82
N ARG A 134 -2.92 -43.14 16.15
CA ARG A 134 -2.20 -42.15 15.33
C ARG A 134 -3.02 -41.74 14.11
N LEU A 135 -3.60 -42.69 13.39
CA LEU A 135 -4.46 -42.43 12.23
C LEU A 135 -5.77 -41.74 12.63
N ALA A 136 -6.36 -42.14 13.77
CA ALA A 136 -7.56 -41.50 14.31
C ALA A 136 -7.30 -40.03 14.70
N TRP A 137 -6.15 -39.73 15.30
CA TRP A 137 -5.73 -38.36 15.61
C TRP A 137 -5.48 -37.53 14.34
N MET A 138 -4.76 -38.09 13.36
CA MET A 138 -4.53 -37.43 12.07
C MET A 138 -5.84 -37.13 11.35
N LEU A 139 -6.78 -38.09 11.34
CA LEU A 139 -8.11 -37.89 10.78
C LEU A 139 -8.88 -36.81 11.54
N GLY A 140 -8.83 -36.82 12.88
CA GLY A 140 -9.49 -35.81 13.70
C GLY A 140 -8.97 -34.40 13.47
N VAL A 141 -7.65 -34.22 13.48
CA VAL A 141 -7.01 -32.94 13.16
C VAL A 141 -7.29 -32.54 11.72
N GLY A 142 -7.20 -33.47 10.77
CA GLY A 142 -7.49 -33.23 9.35
C GLY A 142 -8.93 -32.79 9.10
N THR A 143 -9.91 -33.44 9.73
CA THR A 143 -11.33 -33.03 9.63
C THR A 143 -11.57 -31.69 10.30
N ALA A 144 -10.98 -31.44 11.48
CA ALA A 144 -11.10 -30.13 12.14
C ALA A 144 -10.46 -29.02 11.28
N ALA A 145 -9.28 -29.27 10.72
CA ALA A 145 -8.61 -28.37 9.79
C ALA A 145 -9.47 -28.12 8.55
N PHE A 146 -9.99 -29.18 7.92
CA PHE A 146 -10.87 -29.07 6.76
C PHE A 146 -12.15 -28.28 7.07
N LEU A 147 -12.79 -28.50 8.22
CA LEU A 147 -14.01 -27.77 8.61
C LEU A 147 -13.72 -26.29 8.84
N PHE A 148 -12.70 -25.97 9.64
CA PHE A 148 -12.31 -24.58 9.90
C PHE A 148 -11.84 -23.89 8.62
N TRP A 149 -11.07 -24.58 7.78
CA TRP A 149 -10.64 -24.11 6.48
C TRP A 149 -11.82 -23.94 5.52
N SER A 150 -12.79 -24.85 5.48
CA SER A 150 -13.96 -24.75 4.58
C SER A 150 -14.91 -23.64 5.00
N ILE A 151 -15.08 -23.42 6.31
CA ILE A 151 -15.82 -22.27 6.84
C ILE A 151 -15.08 -20.97 6.47
N GLY A 152 -13.74 -20.95 6.56
CA GLY A 152 -12.91 -19.82 6.15
C GLY A 152 -12.93 -19.55 4.63
N ASN A 153 -12.58 -20.52 3.80
CA ASN A 153 -12.41 -20.37 2.35
C ASN A 153 -13.73 -20.46 1.57
N GLY A 154 -14.65 -21.35 1.94
CA GLY A 154 -15.87 -21.63 1.16
C GLY A 154 -17.03 -20.67 1.42
N ILE A 155 -17.07 -20.02 2.59
CA ILE A 155 -18.15 -19.13 3.01
C ILE A 155 -17.65 -17.71 3.30
N LEU A 156 -16.38 -17.52 3.70
CA LEU A 156 -15.89 -16.25 4.25
C LEU A 156 -14.86 -15.49 3.40
N VAL A 157 -14.18 -16.07 2.42
CA VAL A 157 -13.22 -15.28 1.60
C VAL A 157 -13.80 -14.95 0.24
N SER A 158 -14.19 -15.95 -0.54
CA SER A 158 -14.75 -15.73 -1.89
C SER A 158 -16.12 -15.05 -1.86
N ARG A 159 -17.02 -15.42 -0.93
CA ARG A 159 -18.30 -14.72 -0.74
C ARG A 159 -18.15 -13.38 -0.05
N VAL A 160 -17.23 -13.20 0.89
CA VAL A 160 -17.03 -11.87 1.51
C VAL A 160 -16.32 -10.93 0.56
N LEU A 161 -15.41 -11.37 -0.29
CA LEU A 161 -14.84 -10.50 -1.32
C LEU A 161 -15.89 -10.15 -2.37
N ALA A 162 -16.71 -11.09 -2.83
CA ALA A 162 -17.81 -10.77 -3.75
C ALA A 162 -18.94 -9.94 -3.10
N VAL A 163 -19.23 -10.15 -1.81
CA VAL A 163 -20.21 -9.38 -1.02
C VAL A 163 -19.63 -8.03 -0.60
N MET A 164 -18.33 -7.92 -0.34
CA MET A 164 -17.67 -6.65 -0.01
C MET A 164 -17.42 -5.84 -1.27
N ASP A 165 -17.06 -6.44 -2.39
CA ASP A 165 -16.98 -5.74 -3.68
C ASP A 165 -18.38 -5.27 -4.09
N SER A 166 -19.44 -6.09 -3.91
CA SER A 166 -20.82 -5.63 -4.17
C SER A 166 -21.37 -4.68 -3.10
N ALA A 167 -20.96 -4.78 -1.83
CA ALA A 167 -21.34 -3.84 -0.77
C ALA A 167 -20.57 -2.53 -0.86
N TYR A 168 -19.29 -2.55 -1.26
CA TYR A 168 -18.52 -1.34 -1.58
C TYR A 168 -18.97 -0.73 -2.89
N ALA A 169 -19.37 -1.52 -3.89
CA ALA A 169 -20.04 -0.99 -5.08
C ALA A 169 -21.41 -0.40 -4.74
N ALA A 170 -22.16 -1.01 -3.81
CA ALA A 170 -23.42 -0.44 -3.32
C ALA A 170 -23.18 0.81 -2.47
N ILE A 171 -22.15 0.82 -1.63
CA ILE A 171 -21.71 2.00 -0.87
C ILE A 171 -21.30 3.09 -1.86
N ASP A 172 -20.47 2.81 -2.88
CA ASP A 172 -20.08 3.74 -3.94
C ASP A 172 -21.29 4.27 -4.71
N ALA A 173 -22.25 3.40 -5.06
CA ALA A 173 -23.50 3.80 -5.69
C ALA A 173 -24.40 4.67 -4.78
N THR A 174 -24.28 4.53 -3.45
CA THR A 174 -24.98 5.36 -2.44
C THR A 174 -24.20 6.58 -1.99
N ILE A 175 -22.87 6.60 -2.15
CA ILE A 175 -22.04 7.79 -2.05
C ILE A 175 -22.31 8.55 -3.35
N GLN A 176 -23.45 9.22 -3.38
CA GLN A 176 -23.68 10.28 -4.34
C GLN A 176 -22.58 11.31 -4.11
N THR A 177 -21.59 11.34 -5.00
CA THR A 177 -20.80 12.56 -5.16
C THR A 177 -21.80 13.65 -5.53
N ASP A 178 -21.94 14.68 -4.70
CA ASP A 178 -22.69 15.91 -5.03
C ASP A 178 -22.03 16.71 -6.19
N ILE A 179 -21.10 16.07 -6.92
CA ILE A 179 -20.40 16.62 -8.08
C ILE A 179 -21.29 16.42 -9.30
N ALA A 180 -21.81 17.53 -9.81
CA ALA A 180 -22.55 17.57 -11.07
C ALA A 180 -21.63 17.17 -12.24
N PRO A 181 -22.19 16.57 -13.31
CA PRO A 181 -21.43 16.27 -14.52
C PRO A 181 -20.78 17.57 -15.06
N PRO A 182 -19.54 17.50 -15.56
CA PRO A 182 -18.85 18.67 -16.07
C PRO A 182 -19.56 19.23 -17.31
N ALA A 183 -19.71 20.56 -17.36
CA ALA A 183 -20.26 21.24 -18.53
C ALA A 183 -19.23 21.38 -19.66
N ASP A 184 -17.94 21.33 -19.33
CA ASP A 184 -16.85 21.45 -20.30
C ASP A 184 -16.77 20.19 -21.19
N PRO A 185 -16.91 20.33 -22.52
CA PRO A 185 -16.90 19.19 -23.44
C PRO A 185 -15.58 18.42 -23.47
N ILE A 186 -14.46 19.00 -23.01
CA ILE A 186 -13.17 18.28 -22.95
C ILE A 186 -13.09 17.31 -21.77
N LYS A 187 -13.97 17.45 -20.77
CA LYS A 187 -13.94 16.61 -19.58
C LYS A 187 -14.74 15.33 -19.79
N THR A 188 -14.20 14.24 -19.26
CA THR A 188 -14.88 12.94 -19.28
C THR A 188 -16.16 12.98 -18.44
N GLY A 189 -17.21 12.37 -18.96
CA GLY A 189 -18.57 12.43 -18.42
C GLY A 189 -19.33 13.73 -18.63
N SER A 190 -18.80 14.65 -19.45
CA SER A 190 -19.61 15.74 -20.01
C SER A 190 -20.63 15.21 -21.01
N ALA A 191 -21.57 16.06 -21.46
CA ALA A 191 -22.56 15.67 -22.48
C ALA A 191 -21.92 15.25 -23.82
N ALA A 192 -20.68 15.63 -24.09
CA ALA A 192 -19.92 15.25 -25.29
C ALA A 192 -19.06 13.99 -25.11
N SER A 193 -18.93 13.48 -23.87
CA SER A 193 -18.09 12.33 -23.52
C SER A 193 -18.69 11.02 -24.01
N LEU A 194 -17.83 10.09 -24.41
CA LEU A 194 -18.23 8.70 -24.71
C LEU A 194 -18.48 7.87 -23.45
N VAL A 195 -17.92 8.31 -22.32
CA VAL A 195 -18.12 7.70 -21.00
C VAL A 195 -19.24 8.42 -20.29
N ASP A 196 -20.29 7.69 -19.88
CA ASP A 196 -21.39 8.25 -19.10
C ASP A 196 -20.94 8.59 -17.67
N TRP A 197 -21.33 9.78 -17.18
CA TRP A 197 -21.01 10.26 -15.83
C TRP A 197 -21.48 9.29 -14.73
N GLN A 198 -22.60 8.59 -14.97
CA GLN A 198 -23.09 7.58 -14.03
C GLN A 198 -22.22 6.32 -13.95
N GLY A 199 -21.49 6.00 -15.02
CA GLY A 199 -20.60 4.83 -15.08
C GLY A 199 -19.21 5.03 -14.45
N ILE A 200 -18.81 6.26 -14.14
CA ILE A 200 -17.43 6.61 -13.72
C ILE A 200 -17.09 6.19 -12.27
N GLY A 201 -18.07 6.19 -11.36
CA GLY A 201 -17.86 5.92 -9.92
C GLY A 201 -17.29 7.11 -9.13
N HIS A 202 -17.28 7.02 -7.80
CA HIS A 202 -16.87 8.14 -6.90
C HIS A 202 -15.45 8.64 -7.18
N GLU A 203 -14.47 7.73 -7.14
CA GLU A 203 -13.05 8.08 -7.31
C GLU A 203 -12.74 8.65 -8.69
N GLY A 204 -13.40 8.14 -9.73
CA GLY A 204 -13.26 8.67 -11.08
C GLY A 204 -13.80 10.08 -11.20
N ARG A 205 -14.96 10.37 -10.59
CA ARG A 205 -15.55 11.72 -10.60
C ARG A 205 -14.67 12.72 -9.84
N ASN A 206 -14.10 12.32 -8.71
CA ASN A 206 -13.13 13.13 -7.98
C ASN A 206 -11.88 13.41 -8.81
N THR A 207 -11.39 12.41 -9.57
CA THR A 207 -10.24 12.57 -10.46
C THR A 207 -10.54 13.57 -11.58
N VAL A 208 -11.68 13.44 -12.25
CA VAL A 208 -12.09 14.35 -13.34
C VAL A 208 -12.30 15.78 -12.82
N ALA A 209 -12.90 15.94 -11.64
CA ALA A 209 -13.18 17.22 -11.02
C ALA A 209 -12.03 17.81 -10.20
N ALA A 210 -10.88 17.12 -10.13
CA ALA A 210 -9.77 17.50 -9.27
C ALA A 210 -9.21 18.89 -9.59
N TRP A 211 -8.59 19.50 -8.60
CA TRP A 211 -7.72 20.66 -8.80
C TRP A 211 -6.33 20.17 -9.30
N PRO A 212 -5.63 20.93 -10.16
CA PRO A 212 -5.93 22.27 -10.67
C PRO A 212 -6.76 22.35 -11.96
N THR A 213 -7.34 23.53 -12.21
CA THR A 213 -7.91 23.96 -13.51
C THR A 213 -6.92 24.86 -14.26
N ALA A 214 -7.18 25.15 -15.54
CA ALA A 214 -6.39 26.11 -16.34
C ALA A 214 -6.25 27.48 -15.64
N ALA A 215 -7.32 27.96 -15.00
CA ALA A 215 -7.32 29.24 -14.28
C ALA A 215 -6.42 29.19 -13.04
N ASP A 216 -6.44 28.08 -12.30
CA ASP A 216 -5.56 27.86 -11.15
C ASP A 216 -4.08 27.83 -11.57
N ILE A 217 -3.77 27.10 -12.64
CA ILE A 217 -2.41 27.00 -13.17
C ILE A 217 -1.94 28.35 -13.71
N THR A 218 -2.82 29.11 -14.37
CA THR A 218 -2.51 30.47 -14.86
C THR A 218 -2.20 31.40 -13.68
N ALA A 219 -2.99 31.35 -12.61
CA ALA A 219 -2.74 32.12 -11.40
C ALA A 219 -1.40 31.73 -10.72
N LEU A 220 -1.05 30.44 -10.76
CA LEU A 220 0.18 29.92 -10.15
C LEU A 220 1.43 30.07 -11.01
N SER A 221 1.33 30.11 -12.33
CA SER A 221 2.48 30.25 -13.24
C SER A 221 2.68 31.70 -13.70
N GLY A 222 1.60 32.48 -13.80
CA GLY A 222 1.60 33.80 -14.42
C GLY A 222 1.58 33.75 -15.96
N ALA A 223 1.51 32.57 -16.56
CA ALA A 223 1.40 32.35 -17.99
C ALA A 223 0.05 31.69 -18.33
N ALA A 224 -0.43 31.88 -19.55
CA ALA A 224 -1.66 31.22 -20.00
C ALA A 224 -1.46 29.69 -19.96
N ALA A 225 -2.34 29.01 -19.23
CA ALA A 225 -2.32 27.56 -19.09
C ALA A 225 -3.48 26.90 -19.84
N LEU A 226 -3.32 25.62 -20.17
CA LEU A 226 -4.37 24.79 -20.73
C LEU A 226 -5.15 24.08 -19.62
N GLU A 227 -6.38 23.64 -19.92
CA GLU A 227 -7.10 22.74 -19.01
C GLU A 227 -6.45 21.35 -19.08
N PRO A 228 -6.03 20.76 -17.95
CA PRO A 228 -5.51 19.39 -17.93
C PRO A 228 -6.56 18.40 -18.41
N ILE A 229 -6.18 17.48 -19.29
CA ILE A 229 -7.08 16.43 -19.78
C ILE A 229 -6.99 15.23 -18.83
N ARG A 230 -8.11 14.85 -18.22
CA ARG A 230 -8.19 13.69 -17.33
C ARG A 230 -9.26 12.72 -17.82
N VAL A 231 -8.84 11.75 -18.63
CA VAL A 231 -9.70 10.66 -19.10
C VAL A 231 -9.82 9.60 -18.02
N TYR A 232 -11.06 9.31 -17.61
CA TYR A 232 -11.33 8.27 -16.62
C TYR A 232 -12.46 7.35 -17.06
N VAL A 233 -12.18 6.05 -17.14
CA VAL A 233 -13.19 5.02 -17.42
C VAL A 233 -13.47 4.22 -16.14
N GLY A 234 -14.71 4.30 -15.66
CA GLY A 234 -15.14 3.60 -14.46
C GLY A 234 -15.38 2.11 -14.68
N LEU A 235 -15.51 1.38 -13.57
CA LEU A 235 -15.78 -0.06 -13.62
C LEU A 235 -17.12 -0.37 -14.30
N ASN A 236 -18.11 0.51 -14.11
CA ASN A 236 -19.47 0.34 -14.61
C ASN A 236 -19.66 0.80 -16.05
N SER A 237 -18.64 1.39 -16.68
CA SER A 237 -18.74 1.87 -18.07
C SER A 237 -18.88 0.71 -19.08
N ALA A 238 -18.26 -0.45 -18.81
CA ALA A 238 -18.49 -1.69 -19.55
C ALA A 238 -18.01 -2.91 -18.75
N ALA A 239 -18.61 -4.07 -18.96
CA ALA A 239 -18.25 -5.30 -18.24
C ALA A 239 -16.86 -5.83 -18.62
N ASP A 240 -16.50 -5.73 -19.90
CA ASP A 240 -15.26 -6.28 -20.43
C ASP A 240 -14.09 -5.30 -20.29
N VAL A 241 -12.89 -5.83 -20.02
CA VAL A 241 -11.67 -5.04 -19.82
C VAL A 241 -11.19 -4.42 -21.14
N GLU A 242 -11.24 -5.17 -22.24
CA GLU A 242 -10.83 -4.68 -23.56
C GLU A 242 -11.74 -3.55 -24.03
N VAL A 243 -13.05 -3.70 -23.83
CA VAL A 243 -14.01 -2.65 -24.16
C VAL A 243 -13.74 -1.38 -23.36
N ARG A 244 -13.41 -1.49 -22.07
CA ARG A 244 -13.03 -0.31 -21.25
C ARG A 244 -11.73 0.34 -21.72
N ALA A 245 -10.73 -0.45 -22.10
CA ALA A 245 -9.49 0.09 -22.65
C ALA A 245 -9.71 0.78 -24.01
N GLU A 246 -10.56 0.22 -24.87
CA GLU A 246 -10.97 0.84 -26.14
C GLU A 246 -11.73 2.14 -25.94
N MET A 247 -12.67 2.17 -24.98
CA MET A 247 -13.36 3.42 -24.61
C MET A 247 -12.38 4.46 -24.09
N ALA A 248 -11.38 4.08 -23.30
CA ALA A 248 -10.37 5.00 -22.79
C ALA A 248 -9.57 5.63 -23.95
N LEU A 249 -9.15 4.81 -24.93
CA LEU A 249 -8.46 5.30 -26.12
C LEU A 249 -9.37 6.19 -26.98
N ALA A 250 -10.62 5.79 -27.21
CA ALA A 250 -11.57 6.57 -27.99
C ALA A 250 -11.85 7.94 -27.35
N GLU A 251 -11.96 7.99 -26.03
CA GLU A 251 -12.14 9.24 -25.29
C GLU A 251 -10.88 10.11 -25.35
N LEU A 252 -9.67 9.53 -25.25
CA LEU A 252 -8.40 10.24 -25.46
C LEU A 252 -8.31 10.89 -26.84
N LEU A 253 -8.71 10.16 -27.89
CA LEU A 253 -8.74 10.68 -29.26
C LEU A 253 -9.73 11.83 -29.40
N ARG A 254 -10.93 11.71 -28.81
CA ARG A 254 -11.99 12.72 -28.88
C ARG A 254 -11.54 14.07 -28.31
N VAL A 255 -10.76 14.05 -27.23
CA VAL A 255 -10.34 15.25 -26.49
C VAL A 255 -8.98 15.80 -26.95
N GLY A 256 -8.37 15.22 -27.99
CA GLY A 256 -7.06 15.64 -28.48
C GLY A 256 -5.93 15.38 -27.47
N ALA A 257 -6.00 14.26 -26.73
CA ALA A 257 -5.01 13.96 -25.70
C ALA A 257 -3.59 13.75 -26.25
N PHE A 258 -3.48 13.28 -27.50
CA PHE A 258 -2.20 13.07 -28.18
C PHE A 258 -1.62 14.36 -28.77
N ASP A 259 -2.35 15.48 -28.74
CA ASP A 259 -1.84 16.80 -29.14
C ASP A 259 -1.14 17.54 -27.98
N ARG A 260 -1.17 16.96 -26.77
CA ARG A 260 -0.52 17.50 -25.58
C ARG A 260 0.98 17.23 -25.60
N SER A 261 1.76 17.99 -24.83
CA SER A 261 3.19 17.71 -24.71
C SER A 261 3.48 16.43 -23.91
N LEU A 262 2.62 16.10 -22.92
CA LEU A 262 2.78 14.92 -22.06
C LEU A 262 1.49 14.09 -22.02
N LEU A 263 1.66 12.77 -22.11
CA LEU A 263 0.61 11.77 -21.91
C LEU A 263 1.00 10.83 -20.75
N VAL A 264 0.09 10.63 -19.81
CA VAL A 264 0.31 9.77 -18.64
C VAL A 264 -0.70 8.64 -18.58
N ILE A 265 -0.22 7.39 -18.55
CA ILE A 265 -1.05 6.24 -18.18
C ILE A 265 -0.98 6.12 -16.66
N ALA A 266 -1.97 6.72 -15.99
CA ALA A 266 -2.08 6.74 -14.54
C ALA A 266 -2.89 5.52 -14.08
N THR A 267 -2.18 4.47 -13.68
CA THR A 267 -2.81 3.24 -13.19
C THR A 267 -3.33 3.46 -11.78
N PRO A 268 -4.66 3.39 -11.55
CA PRO A 268 -5.23 3.68 -10.24
C PRO A 268 -4.92 2.60 -9.21
N THR A 269 -5.21 2.89 -7.94
CA THR A 269 -5.19 1.90 -6.86
C THR A 269 -6.47 1.02 -6.86
N GLY A 270 -6.61 0.14 -5.86
CA GLY A 270 -7.68 -0.88 -5.80
C GLY A 270 -9.10 -0.33 -5.94
N THR A 271 -9.38 0.85 -5.39
CA THR A 271 -10.71 1.48 -5.45
C THR A 271 -10.95 2.31 -6.72
N GLY A 272 -9.97 2.41 -7.61
CA GLY A 272 -9.97 3.39 -8.71
C GLY A 272 -9.31 4.73 -8.34
N TRP A 273 -8.86 4.90 -7.10
CA TRP A 273 -8.25 6.15 -6.66
C TRP A 273 -6.92 6.45 -7.37
N VAL A 274 -6.81 7.65 -7.92
CA VAL A 274 -5.59 8.27 -8.47
C VAL A 274 -5.17 9.36 -7.50
N ASP A 275 -3.91 9.34 -7.07
CA ASP A 275 -3.42 10.28 -6.07
C ASP A 275 -3.29 11.70 -6.65
N GLN A 276 -4.14 12.61 -6.17
CA GLN A 276 -4.12 14.02 -6.57
C GLN A 276 -2.81 14.70 -6.18
N ALA A 277 -2.22 14.34 -5.03
CA ALA A 277 -0.92 14.87 -4.61
C ALA A 277 0.19 14.49 -5.59
N GLY A 278 0.02 13.36 -6.29
CA GLY A 278 0.90 12.90 -7.35
C GLY A 278 0.68 13.60 -8.70
N MET A 279 -0.56 13.79 -9.12
CA MET A 279 -0.86 14.33 -10.47
C MET A 279 -0.82 15.87 -10.54
N ALA A 280 -1.29 16.57 -9.51
CA ALA A 280 -1.38 18.03 -9.54
C ALA A 280 -0.02 18.72 -9.77
N PRO A 281 1.10 18.31 -9.14
CA PRO A 281 2.40 18.91 -9.42
C PRO A 281 2.81 18.81 -10.90
N LEU A 282 2.56 17.66 -11.55
CA LEU A 282 2.89 17.47 -12.96
C LEU A 282 2.10 18.42 -13.86
N GLU A 283 0.80 18.54 -13.63
CA GLU A 283 -0.07 19.43 -14.40
C GLU A 283 0.33 20.90 -14.23
N ILE A 284 0.73 21.31 -13.02
CA ILE A 284 1.21 22.68 -12.78
C ILE A 284 2.55 22.90 -13.49
N LEU A 285 3.51 21.97 -13.35
CA LEU A 285 4.86 22.08 -13.92
C LEU A 285 4.83 22.27 -15.44
N HIS A 286 3.85 21.68 -16.12
CA HIS A 286 3.72 21.76 -17.59
C HIS A 286 2.60 22.68 -18.06
N GLY A 287 2.14 23.61 -17.22
CA GLY A 287 1.16 24.63 -17.65
C GLY A 287 -0.19 24.05 -18.08
N GLY A 288 -0.56 22.88 -17.54
CA GLY A 288 -1.76 22.13 -17.90
C GLY A 288 -1.69 21.44 -19.26
N ASP A 289 -0.54 21.46 -19.93
CA ASP A 289 -0.28 20.74 -21.18
C ASP A 289 0.01 19.25 -20.94
N VAL A 290 -0.93 18.60 -20.27
CA VAL A 290 -0.86 17.20 -19.85
C VAL A 290 -2.20 16.53 -20.12
N ALA A 291 -2.13 15.32 -20.68
CA ALA A 291 -3.24 14.39 -20.70
C ALA A 291 -2.94 13.18 -19.82
N SER A 292 -3.91 12.70 -19.06
CA SER A 292 -3.82 11.46 -18.29
C SER A 292 -5.00 10.54 -18.57
N VAL A 293 -4.75 9.23 -18.54
CA VAL A 293 -5.78 8.19 -18.66
C VAL A 293 -5.73 7.23 -17.48
N SER A 294 -6.91 6.93 -16.92
CA SER A 294 -7.09 5.96 -15.86
C SER A 294 -8.31 5.08 -16.14
N VAL A 295 -8.17 3.78 -15.86
CA VAL A 295 -9.27 2.82 -15.98
C VAL A 295 -9.38 2.03 -14.69
N GLN A 296 -10.53 2.12 -14.05
CA GLN A 296 -10.81 1.43 -12.79
C GLN A 296 -10.91 -0.08 -13.01
N TYR A 297 -10.37 -0.87 -12.07
CA TYR A 297 -10.41 -2.34 -12.13
C TYR A 297 -11.09 -3.01 -10.93
N SER A 298 -11.33 -2.30 -9.82
CA SER A 298 -12.03 -2.84 -8.65
C SER A 298 -12.64 -1.73 -7.76
N TYR A 299 -13.49 -2.12 -6.81
CA TYR A 299 -13.92 -1.30 -5.66
C TYR A 299 -13.21 -1.71 -4.37
N LEU A 300 -12.33 -2.72 -4.41
CA LEU A 300 -11.75 -3.32 -3.22
C LEU A 300 -10.62 -2.43 -2.64
N PRO A 301 -10.65 -2.10 -1.34
CA PRO A 301 -9.58 -1.34 -0.71
C PRO A 301 -8.19 -1.94 -0.96
N SER A 302 -7.19 -1.08 -1.21
CA SER A 302 -5.86 -1.50 -1.67
C SER A 302 -5.14 -2.47 -0.73
N TRP A 303 -5.26 -2.31 0.59
CA TRP A 303 -4.65 -3.23 1.56
C TRP A 303 -5.25 -4.64 1.48
N LEU A 304 -6.54 -4.76 1.18
CA LEU A 304 -7.24 -6.04 1.07
C LEU A 304 -6.91 -6.73 -0.26
N SER A 305 -6.90 -5.96 -1.35
CA SER A 305 -6.41 -6.41 -2.65
C SER A 305 -4.97 -6.92 -2.57
N LEU A 306 -4.08 -6.20 -1.89
CA LEU A 306 -2.67 -6.59 -1.70
C LEU A 306 -2.52 -7.94 -0.98
N LEU A 307 -3.34 -8.21 0.04
CA LEU A 307 -3.25 -9.44 0.83
C LEU A 307 -3.89 -10.66 0.16
N VAL A 308 -4.88 -10.45 -0.72
CA VAL A 308 -5.67 -11.56 -1.28
C VAL A 308 -5.45 -11.78 -2.78
N ALA A 309 -5.32 -10.72 -3.57
CA ALA A 309 -5.14 -10.80 -5.03
C ALA A 309 -4.41 -9.56 -5.56
N PRO A 310 -3.10 -9.39 -5.27
CA PRO A 310 -2.37 -8.16 -5.56
C PRO A 310 -2.37 -7.81 -7.05
N GLU A 311 -2.42 -8.79 -7.95
CA GLU A 311 -2.35 -8.56 -9.40
C GLU A 311 -3.71 -8.62 -10.10
N TYR A 312 -4.79 -8.44 -9.35
CA TYR A 312 -6.15 -8.35 -9.90
C TYR A 312 -6.29 -7.27 -10.98
N GLY A 313 -5.56 -6.15 -10.84
CA GLY A 313 -5.55 -5.05 -11.81
C GLY A 313 -4.64 -5.27 -13.03
N ARG A 314 -3.87 -6.36 -13.09
CA ARG A 314 -2.86 -6.59 -14.14
C ARG A 314 -3.47 -6.65 -15.54
N SER A 315 -4.62 -7.32 -15.69
CA SER A 315 -5.29 -7.44 -17.00
C SER A 315 -5.73 -6.08 -17.53
N THR A 316 -6.34 -5.26 -16.67
CA THR A 316 -6.74 -3.88 -17.02
C THR A 316 -5.54 -3.01 -17.35
N ALA A 317 -4.50 -3.02 -16.51
CA ALA A 317 -3.30 -2.22 -16.77
C ALA A 317 -2.63 -2.58 -18.10
N ARG A 318 -2.53 -3.87 -18.43
CA ARG A 318 -2.02 -4.37 -19.73
C ARG A 318 -2.89 -3.97 -20.90
N ALA A 319 -4.21 -4.10 -20.79
CA ALA A 319 -5.13 -3.74 -21.87
C ALA A 319 -5.06 -2.24 -22.18
N VAL A 320 -5.08 -1.40 -21.15
CA VAL A 320 -4.95 0.06 -21.29
C VAL A 320 -3.60 0.43 -21.88
N PHE A 321 -2.51 -0.11 -21.33
CA PHE A 321 -1.17 0.14 -21.86
C PHE A 321 -1.09 -0.23 -23.34
N ARG A 322 -1.44 -1.46 -23.71
CA ARG A 322 -1.38 -1.93 -25.10
C ARG A 322 -2.20 -1.08 -26.06
N LYS A 323 -3.41 -0.65 -25.69
CA LYS A 323 -4.27 0.19 -26.55
C LYS A 323 -3.70 1.60 -26.72
N VAL A 324 -3.30 2.24 -25.63
CA VAL A 324 -2.79 3.62 -25.64
C VAL A 324 -1.39 3.68 -26.25
N TYR A 325 -0.48 2.81 -25.80
CA TYR A 325 0.87 2.68 -26.35
C TYR A 325 0.84 2.28 -27.82
N GLY A 326 -0.02 1.33 -28.22
CA GLY A 326 -0.13 0.92 -29.62
C GLY A 326 -0.54 2.05 -30.56
N HIS A 327 -1.42 2.95 -30.11
CA HIS A 327 -1.74 4.16 -30.88
C HIS A 327 -0.58 5.17 -30.83
N TRP A 328 -0.04 5.45 -29.65
CA TRP A 328 1.10 6.36 -29.47
C TRP A 328 2.31 5.98 -30.34
N ALA A 329 2.67 4.70 -30.39
CA ALA A 329 3.77 4.18 -31.19
C ALA A 329 3.51 4.28 -32.70
N SER A 330 2.24 4.35 -33.13
CA SER A 330 1.88 4.54 -34.54
C SER A 330 2.03 5.98 -35.03
N LEU A 331 2.16 6.94 -34.11
CA LEU A 331 2.38 8.35 -34.44
C LEU A 331 3.86 8.62 -34.78
N PRO A 332 4.16 9.60 -35.64
CA PRO A 332 5.53 10.04 -35.87
C PRO A 332 6.23 10.43 -34.56
N ALA A 333 7.50 10.02 -34.41
CA ALA A 333 8.24 10.18 -33.16
C ALA A 333 8.43 11.65 -32.74
N ASP A 334 8.38 12.58 -33.68
CA ASP A 334 8.50 14.03 -33.50
C ASP A 334 7.16 14.75 -33.29
N GLU A 335 6.04 14.08 -33.53
CA GLU A 335 4.69 14.61 -33.35
C GLU A 335 3.97 14.04 -32.12
N ARG A 336 4.46 12.93 -31.55
CA ARG A 336 3.81 12.25 -30.42
C ARG A 336 4.18 12.86 -29.06
N PRO A 337 3.26 12.83 -28.07
CA PRO A 337 3.52 13.33 -26.71
C PRO A 337 4.62 12.51 -26.05
N ARG A 338 5.30 13.07 -25.05
CA ARG A 338 6.13 12.24 -24.16
C ARG A 338 5.24 11.34 -23.30
N LEU A 339 5.51 10.03 -23.31
CA LEU A 339 4.67 9.03 -22.65
C LEU A 339 5.26 8.63 -21.29
N PHE A 340 4.48 8.83 -20.24
CA PHE A 340 4.83 8.45 -18.88
C PHE A 340 3.86 7.43 -18.28
N LEU A 341 4.38 6.60 -17.39
CA LEU A 341 3.58 5.72 -16.54
C LEU A 341 3.55 6.28 -15.11
N PHE A 342 2.39 6.19 -14.47
CA PHE A 342 2.24 6.59 -13.08
C PHE A 342 1.44 5.55 -12.29
N GLY A 343 1.82 5.37 -11.02
CA GLY A 343 1.00 4.63 -10.08
C GLY A 343 1.51 4.74 -8.65
N LEU A 344 0.57 4.78 -7.71
CA LEU A 344 0.81 4.66 -6.27
C LEU A 344 0.44 3.22 -5.84
N SER A 345 1.19 2.60 -4.93
CA SER A 345 0.80 1.33 -4.30
C SER A 345 0.54 0.20 -5.33
N LEU A 346 -0.65 -0.43 -5.30
CA LEU A 346 -1.09 -1.36 -6.34
C LEU A 346 -1.10 -0.76 -7.75
N GLY A 347 -1.28 0.55 -7.90
CA GLY A 347 -1.10 1.24 -9.16
C GLY A 347 0.33 1.13 -9.67
N ALA A 348 1.33 1.33 -8.80
CA ALA A 348 2.74 1.13 -9.14
C ALA A 348 3.03 -0.32 -9.54
N LEU A 349 2.50 -1.29 -8.77
CA LEU A 349 2.62 -2.71 -9.09
C LEU A 349 2.02 -3.04 -10.46
N ASN A 350 0.76 -2.69 -10.70
CA ASN A 350 0.07 -3.05 -11.94
C ASN A 350 0.63 -2.28 -13.15
N SER A 351 1.06 -1.03 -12.96
CA SER A 351 1.77 -0.24 -13.96
C SER A 351 3.11 -0.89 -14.35
N SER A 352 3.89 -1.39 -13.37
CA SER A 352 5.14 -2.11 -13.68
C SER A 352 4.95 -3.44 -14.42
N LEU A 353 3.74 -3.99 -14.38
CA LEU A 353 3.38 -5.25 -15.03
C LEU A 353 2.64 -5.05 -16.36
N SER A 354 2.40 -3.80 -16.77
CA SER A 354 1.60 -3.47 -17.95
C SER A 354 2.39 -3.53 -19.26
N ALA A 355 3.64 -3.06 -19.24
CA ALA A 355 4.53 -3.03 -20.40
C ALA A 355 5.21 -4.39 -20.64
N ASP A 356 5.24 -4.84 -21.90
CA ASP A 356 6.08 -5.97 -22.33
C ASP A 356 7.51 -5.49 -22.62
N LEU A 357 8.49 -6.37 -22.44
CA LEU A 357 9.89 -6.07 -22.74
C LEU A 357 10.09 -5.75 -24.23
N LEU A 358 9.37 -6.44 -25.12
CA LEU A 358 9.51 -6.23 -26.56
C LEU A 358 9.01 -4.85 -26.98
N ASP A 359 7.90 -4.39 -26.40
CA ASP A 359 7.37 -3.04 -26.62
C ASP A 359 8.42 -1.98 -26.27
N VAL A 360 9.08 -2.14 -25.10
CA VAL A 360 10.08 -1.19 -24.59
C VAL A 360 11.37 -1.18 -25.42
N ILE A 361 11.74 -2.29 -26.06
CA ILE A 361 12.96 -2.36 -26.88
C ILE A 361 12.77 -1.66 -28.22
N GLU A 362 11.57 -1.75 -28.80
CA GLU A 362 11.28 -1.14 -30.10
C GLU A 362 11.12 0.37 -29.97
N ASP A 363 10.23 0.84 -29.09
CA ASP A 363 9.88 2.25 -28.95
C ASP A 363 9.69 2.62 -27.45
N PRO A 364 10.78 2.84 -26.69
CA PRO A 364 10.66 3.07 -25.26
C PRO A 364 9.81 4.31 -24.94
N PHE A 365 8.89 4.18 -24.00
CA PHE A 365 8.24 5.33 -23.36
C PHE A 365 9.28 6.16 -22.57
N ASP A 366 8.97 7.42 -22.28
CA ASP A 366 9.92 8.39 -21.71
C ASP A 366 10.25 8.12 -20.23
N GLY A 367 9.28 7.64 -19.46
CA GLY A 367 9.55 7.28 -18.07
C GLY A 367 8.38 6.73 -17.27
N ALA A 368 8.66 6.41 -16.01
CA ALA A 368 7.67 5.95 -15.05
C ALA A 368 7.94 6.54 -13.66
N LEU A 369 6.90 6.99 -12.99
CA LEU A 369 6.92 7.32 -11.57
C LEU A 369 6.08 6.30 -10.79
N TRP A 370 6.76 5.44 -10.04
CA TRP A 370 6.15 4.39 -9.24
C TRP A 370 6.35 4.68 -7.76
N VAL A 371 5.26 4.95 -7.06
CA VAL A 371 5.30 5.47 -5.70
C VAL A 371 4.80 4.44 -4.71
N GLY A 372 5.54 4.27 -3.62
CA GLY A 372 5.26 3.26 -2.60
C GLY A 372 4.94 1.88 -3.18
N PRO A 373 5.78 1.31 -4.06
CA PRO A 373 5.51 -0.02 -4.61
C PRO A 373 5.35 -1.01 -3.45
N PRO A 374 4.30 -1.86 -3.45
CA PRO A 374 4.09 -2.77 -2.34
C PRO A 374 5.17 -3.84 -2.32
N PHE A 375 5.41 -4.44 -1.15
CA PHE A 375 6.37 -5.54 -0.97
C PHE A 375 6.15 -6.73 -1.95
N ALA A 376 4.94 -6.88 -2.49
CA ALA A 376 4.61 -7.86 -3.51
C ALA A 376 5.27 -7.59 -4.88
N SER A 377 5.68 -6.35 -5.16
CA SER A 377 6.30 -5.94 -6.43
C SER A 377 7.64 -6.63 -6.66
N GLN A 378 7.64 -7.57 -7.61
CA GLN A 378 8.83 -8.35 -7.95
C GLN A 378 9.91 -7.46 -8.58
N ALA A 379 9.54 -6.57 -9.52
CA ALA A 379 10.49 -5.66 -10.18
C ALA A 379 11.21 -4.75 -9.16
N TRP A 380 10.48 -4.21 -8.19
CA TRP A 380 11.05 -3.41 -7.11
C TRP A 380 11.96 -4.25 -6.20
N ARG A 381 11.53 -5.48 -5.82
CA ARG A 381 12.34 -6.39 -5.00
C ARG A 381 13.63 -6.79 -5.70
N ASP A 382 13.60 -7.07 -7.00
CA ASP A 382 14.76 -7.44 -7.79
C ASP A 382 15.74 -6.28 -7.92
N ALA A 383 15.24 -5.05 -8.14
CA ALA A 383 16.06 -3.85 -8.16
C ALA A 383 16.70 -3.58 -6.78
N THR A 384 15.95 -3.77 -5.69
CA THR A 384 16.45 -3.57 -4.32
C THR A 384 17.44 -4.66 -3.89
N ALA A 385 17.24 -5.91 -4.33
CA ALA A 385 18.16 -7.01 -4.06
C ALA A 385 19.44 -6.92 -4.92
N GLY A 386 19.32 -6.43 -6.16
CA GLY A 386 20.43 -6.24 -7.11
C GLY A 386 21.13 -4.89 -7.03
N ARG A 387 20.85 -4.10 -5.98
CA ARG A 387 21.50 -2.80 -5.73
C ARG A 387 22.99 -2.95 -5.43
N ASP A 388 23.72 -1.84 -5.46
CA ASP A 388 25.06 -1.74 -4.88
C ASP A 388 25.00 -2.16 -3.40
N PRO A 389 25.78 -3.17 -2.94
CA PRO A 389 25.78 -3.62 -1.56
C PRO A 389 26.03 -2.52 -0.51
N VAL A 390 26.71 -1.43 -0.88
CA VAL A 390 26.98 -0.28 0.00
C VAL A 390 25.74 0.61 0.15
N SER A 391 24.85 0.60 -0.83
CA SER A 391 23.61 1.38 -0.76
C SER A 391 22.59 0.72 0.18
N PRO A 392 21.86 1.51 1.00
CA PRO A 392 20.84 0.95 1.88
C PRO A 392 19.58 0.52 1.12
N VAL A 393 18.86 -0.48 1.64
CA VAL A 393 17.58 -0.95 1.04
C VAL A 393 16.52 0.14 0.90
N TRP A 394 16.55 1.14 1.76
CA TRP A 394 15.60 2.24 1.74
C TRP A 394 15.99 3.37 0.77
N ARG A 395 17.24 3.38 0.26
CA ARG A 395 17.70 4.25 -0.84
C ARG A 395 18.70 3.47 -1.72
N PRO A 396 18.22 2.45 -2.45
CA PRO A 396 19.08 1.58 -3.21
C PRO A 396 19.64 2.31 -4.44
N VAL A 397 20.88 1.98 -4.79
CA VAL A 397 21.51 2.42 -6.05
C VAL A 397 21.60 1.20 -6.96
N PHE A 398 20.83 1.18 -8.05
CA PHE A 398 20.78 0.04 -8.97
C PHE A 398 21.48 0.38 -10.28
N ARG A 399 22.54 -0.37 -10.63
CA ARG A 399 23.30 -0.23 -11.89
C ARG A 399 23.63 1.24 -12.23
N ASP A 400 24.27 1.92 -11.29
CA ASP A 400 24.67 3.34 -11.37
C ASP A 400 23.52 4.33 -11.59
N GLY A 401 22.25 3.92 -11.42
CA GLY A 401 21.10 4.80 -11.61
C GLY A 401 20.81 5.20 -13.06
N ARG A 402 21.35 4.48 -14.05
CA ARG A 402 21.22 4.87 -15.48
C ARG A 402 19.81 4.81 -16.05
N ILE A 403 18.98 3.91 -15.54
CA ILE A 403 17.58 3.75 -15.96
C ILE A 403 16.67 3.96 -14.76
N LEU A 404 17.04 3.36 -13.63
CA LEU A 404 16.18 3.24 -12.46
C LEU A 404 16.81 3.92 -11.25
N ARG A 405 16.09 4.87 -10.66
CA ARG A 405 16.55 5.64 -9.50
C ARG A 405 15.50 5.65 -8.39
N PHE A 406 15.97 5.92 -7.17
CA PHE A 406 15.14 5.93 -5.97
C PHE A 406 15.21 7.30 -5.29
N ALA A 407 14.05 7.82 -4.96
CA ALA A 407 13.87 9.04 -4.17
C ALA A 407 13.06 8.72 -2.91
N ASN A 408 13.30 9.50 -1.87
CA ASN A 408 12.67 9.41 -0.55
C ASN A 408 12.11 10.77 -0.11
N GLN A 409 11.53 10.80 1.10
CA GLN A 409 11.03 12.01 1.74
C GLN A 409 12.05 13.16 1.68
N GLY A 410 11.65 14.29 1.11
CA GLY A 410 12.47 15.49 0.99
C GLY A 410 13.58 15.43 -0.07
N THR A 411 13.73 14.33 -0.81
CA THR A 411 14.80 14.15 -1.80
C THR A 411 14.25 14.05 -3.23
N GLY A 412 15.07 14.38 -4.22
CA GLY A 412 14.82 14.08 -5.64
C GLY A 412 15.55 12.80 -6.08
N PHE A 413 15.42 12.48 -7.36
CA PHE A 413 16.19 11.45 -8.05
C PHE A 413 17.55 11.93 -8.56
N LEU A 414 17.68 13.24 -8.78
CA LEU A 414 18.91 13.90 -9.18
C LEU A 414 19.61 14.50 -7.95
N GLN A 415 20.94 14.45 -7.94
CA GLN A 415 21.71 15.29 -7.03
C GLN A 415 21.68 16.75 -7.53
N PRO A 416 21.86 17.76 -6.66
CA PRO A 416 21.78 19.17 -7.06
C PRO A 416 22.69 19.58 -8.23
N ASP A 417 23.85 18.92 -8.36
CA ASP A 417 24.85 19.20 -9.39
C ASP A 417 24.88 18.14 -10.51
N GLU A 418 23.90 17.23 -10.53
CA GLU A 418 23.84 16.14 -11.52
C GLU A 418 23.06 16.56 -12.77
N ASP A 419 23.61 16.23 -13.94
CA ASP A 419 22.97 16.51 -15.20
C ASP A 419 21.80 15.51 -15.43
N PRO A 420 20.56 15.98 -15.67
CA PRO A 420 19.45 15.11 -16.04
C PRO A 420 19.72 14.21 -17.26
N GLU A 421 20.65 14.58 -18.14
CA GLU A 421 21.07 13.78 -19.29
C GLU A 421 21.75 12.46 -18.89
N ASP A 422 22.35 12.38 -17.70
CA ASP A 422 22.98 11.17 -17.18
C ASP A 422 21.96 10.06 -16.86
N TRP A 423 20.66 10.40 -16.76
CA TRP A 423 19.57 9.45 -16.50
C TRP A 423 18.97 8.82 -17.78
N GLY A 424 19.74 8.75 -18.86
CA GLY A 424 19.33 8.03 -20.07
C GLY A 424 17.99 8.49 -20.68
N ARG A 425 17.52 7.73 -21.67
CA ARG A 425 16.26 8.05 -22.39
C ARG A 425 15.01 7.52 -21.71
N LEU A 426 15.10 6.35 -21.08
CA LEU A 426 14.02 5.74 -20.30
C LEU A 426 14.29 5.97 -18.81
N ARG A 427 13.46 6.80 -18.17
CA ARG A 427 13.65 7.22 -16.77
C ARG A 427 12.61 6.60 -15.84
N ILE A 428 13.02 5.66 -15.00
CA ILE A 428 12.15 4.99 -14.03
C ILE A 428 12.50 5.46 -12.62
N GLY A 429 11.58 6.16 -11.97
CA GLY A 429 11.71 6.65 -10.61
C GLY A 429 10.85 5.87 -9.62
N TYR A 430 11.46 5.32 -8.57
CA TYR A 430 10.75 4.85 -7.38
C TYR A 430 10.78 5.90 -6.28
N LEU A 431 9.62 6.48 -5.94
CA LEU A 431 9.48 7.32 -4.76
C LEU A 431 9.00 6.45 -3.60
N GLN A 432 9.79 6.32 -2.54
CA GLN A 432 9.48 5.45 -1.41
C GLN A 432 9.88 6.07 -0.07
N TYR A 433 9.05 5.92 0.96
CA TYR A 433 9.40 6.34 2.31
C TYR A 433 9.96 5.17 3.12
N PRO A 434 11.10 5.31 3.81
CA PRO A 434 11.61 4.25 4.68
C PRO A 434 10.61 3.80 5.75
N GLY A 435 9.71 4.69 6.15
CA GLY A 435 8.63 4.42 7.10
C GLY A 435 7.34 3.86 6.48
N ASP A 436 7.31 3.55 5.18
CA ASP A 436 6.14 3.04 4.48
C ASP A 436 5.92 1.54 4.79
N PRO A 437 4.85 1.18 5.55
CA PRO A 437 4.59 -0.21 5.87
C PRO A 437 4.11 -1.02 4.66
N ILE A 438 3.63 -0.40 3.58
CA ILE A 438 3.23 -1.13 2.36
C ILE A 438 4.45 -1.58 1.57
N THR A 439 5.46 -0.72 1.44
CA THR A 439 6.69 -1.02 0.70
C THR A 439 7.61 -1.94 1.48
N PHE A 440 7.83 -1.67 2.77
CA PHE A 440 8.82 -2.39 3.58
C PHE A 440 8.24 -3.52 4.44
N PHE A 441 6.97 -3.90 4.27
CA PHE A 441 6.47 -5.10 4.93
C PHE A 441 7.24 -6.34 4.46
N ALA A 442 7.83 -7.06 5.42
CA ALA A 442 8.65 -8.23 5.17
C ALA A 442 7.98 -9.46 5.81
N PRO A 443 7.31 -10.35 5.04
CA PRO A 443 6.65 -11.53 5.60
C PRO A 443 7.61 -12.49 6.31
N ASP A 444 8.86 -12.57 5.83
CA ASP A 444 9.96 -13.34 6.40
C ASP A 444 10.47 -12.78 7.74
N SER A 445 10.02 -11.57 8.13
CA SER A 445 10.24 -10.99 9.46
C SER A 445 9.76 -11.86 10.62
N LEU A 446 8.97 -12.90 10.32
CA LEU A 446 8.50 -13.88 11.29
C LEU A 446 9.69 -14.59 11.97
N LEU A 447 10.74 -14.86 11.20
CA LEU A 447 11.89 -15.66 11.61
C LEU A 447 13.23 -14.92 11.49
N HIS A 448 13.33 -13.91 10.62
CA HIS A 448 14.57 -13.17 10.37
C HIS A 448 14.39 -11.68 10.60
N GLU A 449 15.46 -11.00 11.01
CA GLU A 449 15.45 -9.54 11.10
C GLU A 449 15.42 -8.92 9.69
N PRO A 450 14.42 -8.08 9.37
CA PRO A 450 14.34 -7.37 8.11
C PRO A 450 15.55 -6.49 7.86
N GLU A 451 16.02 -6.45 6.62
CA GLU A 451 17.20 -5.66 6.26
C GLU A 451 17.01 -4.15 6.49
N TRP A 452 15.79 -3.62 6.31
CA TRP A 452 15.48 -2.21 6.51
C TRP A 452 15.52 -1.76 7.99
N LEU A 453 15.57 -2.71 8.94
CA LEU A 453 15.79 -2.42 10.36
C LEU A 453 17.29 -2.38 10.73
N LYS A 454 18.18 -2.85 9.86
CA LYS A 454 19.63 -2.85 10.09
C LYS A 454 20.23 -1.48 9.78
N GLU A 455 21.45 -1.25 10.28
CA GLU A 455 22.19 -0.03 9.98
C GLU A 455 22.77 -0.04 8.56
N PRO A 456 22.77 1.12 7.85
CA PRO A 456 22.23 2.40 8.29
C PRO A 456 20.70 2.42 8.21
N ARG A 457 20.03 2.83 9.30
CA ARG A 457 18.56 2.90 9.33
C ARG A 457 18.02 4.07 8.50
N GLY A 458 16.82 3.88 7.95
CA GLY A 458 16.13 4.92 7.20
C GLY A 458 15.87 6.17 8.04
N PRO A 459 15.94 7.37 7.46
CA PRO A 459 15.59 8.60 8.15
C PRO A 459 14.14 8.53 8.68
N ASN A 460 13.89 9.20 9.80
CA ASN A 460 12.58 9.29 10.46
C ASN A 460 11.98 7.96 10.94
N LEU A 461 12.75 6.86 10.93
CA LEU A 461 12.33 5.64 11.62
C LEU A 461 12.41 5.82 13.14
N PRO A 462 11.44 5.30 13.92
CA PRO A 462 11.48 5.44 15.37
C PRO A 462 12.75 4.82 15.98
N PRO A 463 13.47 5.53 16.87
CA PRO A 463 14.75 5.08 17.41
C PRO A 463 14.62 3.81 18.25
N GLY A 464 13.47 3.60 18.90
CA GLY A 464 13.16 2.42 19.70
C GLY A 464 12.58 1.23 18.94
N LEU A 465 12.38 1.34 17.62
CA LEU A 465 11.90 0.24 16.79
C LEU A 465 12.98 -0.86 16.72
N ARG A 466 12.59 -2.09 17.05
CA ARG A 466 13.47 -3.27 17.11
C ARG A 466 12.74 -4.48 16.55
N TRP A 467 13.49 -5.43 16.04
CA TRP A 467 12.95 -6.71 15.61
C TRP A 467 12.67 -7.62 16.81
N TYR A 468 11.44 -8.12 16.86
CA TYR A 468 10.99 -9.15 17.77
C TYR A 468 10.35 -10.26 16.93
N PRO A 469 10.90 -11.49 16.92
CA PRO A 469 10.35 -12.59 16.13
C PRO A 469 8.85 -12.75 16.34
N ILE A 470 8.12 -12.97 15.25
CA ILE A 470 6.64 -13.04 15.18
C ILE A 470 5.94 -11.70 15.46
N VAL A 471 6.35 -10.97 16.49
CA VAL A 471 5.71 -9.73 16.92
C VAL A 471 5.88 -8.62 15.89
N THR A 472 7.08 -8.44 15.33
CA THR A 472 7.32 -7.42 14.29
C THR A 472 6.52 -7.69 13.02
N THR A 473 6.31 -8.95 12.65
CA THR A 473 5.44 -9.30 11.51
C THR A 473 3.99 -8.94 11.80
N LEU A 474 3.49 -9.24 13.00
CA LEU A 474 2.14 -8.85 13.40
C LEU A 474 1.98 -7.33 13.46
N GLN A 475 3.01 -6.61 13.93
CA GLN A 475 3.05 -5.15 13.91
C GLN A 475 2.95 -4.63 12.48
N GLY A 476 3.80 -5.14 11.57
CA GLY A 476 3.80 -4.75 10.16
C GLY A 476 2.47 -5.02 9.45
N LEU A 477 1.80 -6.15 9.72
CA LEU A 477 0.48 -6.46 9.15
C LEU A 477 -0.58 -5.43 9.57
N LEU A 478 -0.56 -4.99 10.83
CA LEU A 478 -1.48 -3.95 11.29
C LEU A 478 -1.11 -2.58 10.74
N ASP A 479 0.18 -2.30 10.60
CA ASP A 479 0.66 -1.06 10.01
C ASP A 479 0.25 -0.97 8.53
N VAL A 480 0.26 -2.08 7.77
CA VAL A 480 -0.26 -2.18 6.38
C VAL A 480 -1.74 -1.78 6.30
N VAL A 481 -2.57 -2.22 7.25
CA VAL A 481 -4.01 -1.90 7.28
C VAL A 481 -4.27 -0.41 7.54
N THR A 482 -3.34 0.27 8.23
CA THR A 482 -3.48 1.68 8.63
C THR A 482 -2.49 2.60 7.94
N ALA A 483 -1.88 2.15 6.85
CA ALA A 483 -0.78 2.80 6.18
C ALA A 483 -1.09 4.22 5.66
N THR A 484 -2.38 4.52 5.42
CA THR A 484 -2.88 5.81 4.92
C THR A 484 -3.46 6.72 6.01
N GLN A 485 -3.38 6.34 7.29
CA GLN A 485 -3.80 7.18 8.42
C GLN A 485 -2.80 8.29 8.83
N PRO A 486 -1.48 8.14 8.65
CA PRO A 486 -0.53 9.21 8.93
C PRO A 486 -0.82 10.48 8.10
N PRO A 487 -0.33 11.65 8.54
CA PRO A 487 -0.43 12.87 7.74
C PRO A 487 0.45 12.79 6.49
N PRO A 488 0.19 13.63 5.47
CA PRO A 488 1.03 13.71 4.27
C PRO A 488 2.52 13.81 4.59
N GLY A 489 3.34 13.08 3.82
CA GLY A 489 4.77 12.95 4.04
C GLY A 489 5.18 11.78 4.94
N HIS A 490 4.25 10.96 5.43
CA HIS A 490 4.53 9.85 6.33
C HIS A 490 3.77 8.57 5.95
N GLY A 491 4.33 7.41 6.32
CA GLY A 491 3.74 6.11 6.01
C GLY A 491 3.56 5.94 4.51
N HIS A 492 2.34 5.65 4.08
CA HIS A 492 1.97 5.47 2.69
C HIS A 492 1.22 6.68 2.10
N VAL A 493 1.31 7.84 2.75
CA VAL A 493 0.74 9.12 2.28
C VAL A 493 1.89 10.01 1.83
N TYR A 494 2.16 10.01 0.53
CA TYR A 494 3.27 10.74 -0.06
C TYR A 494 2.91 12.24 -0.22
N ALA A 495 3.84 13.12 0.14
CA ALA A 495 3.61 14.56 0.08
C ALA A 495 3.75 15.07 -1.36
N ALA A 496 2.87 15.99 -1.77
CA ALA A 496 2.94 16.64 -3.07
C ALA A 496 4.26 17.38 -3.31
N SER A 497 4.95 17.84 -2.26
CA SER A 497 6.29 18.43 -2.41
C SER A 497 7.36 17.44 -2.87
N ASP A 498 7.20 16.16 -2.52
CA ASP A 498 8.12 15.11 -2.95
C ASP A 498 7.77 14.63 -4.36
N TYR A 499 6.48 14.55 -4.68
CA TYR A 499 6.01 14.36 -6.06
C TYR A 499 6.47 15.50 -6.99
N LEU A 500 6.45 16.75 -6.51
CA LEU A 500 6.92 17.91 -7.27
C LEU A 500 8.39 17.75 -7.67
N LYS A 501 9.26 17.34 -6.74
CA LYS A 501 10.67 17.04 -7.02
C LYS A 501 10.79 15.87 -7.99
N ALA A 502 10.08 14.77 -7.72
CA ALA A 502 10.09 13.58 -8.56
C ALA A 502 9.72 13.89 -10.03
N TRP A 503 8.66 14.66 -10.25
CA TRP A 503 8.26 15.07 -11.60
C TRP A 503 9.20 16.08 -12.23
N THR A 504 9.77 16.99 -11.45
CA THR A 504 10.79 17.94 -11.95
C THR A 504 11.98 17.16 -12.52
N ASP A 505 12.49 16.18 -11.78
CA ASP A 505 13.64 15.39 -12.20
C ASP A 505 13.33 14.47 -13.40
N LEU A 506 12.14 13.86 -13.43
CA LEU A 506 11.73 12.97 -14.52
C LEU A 506 11.47 13.73 -15.83
N THR A 507 10.78 14.88 -15.74
CA THR A 507 10.23 15.55 -16.92
C THR A 507 11.03 16.76 -17.37
N ALA A 508 11.91 17.31 -16.53
CA ALA A 508 12.73 18.49 -16.79
C ALA A 508 11.90 19.69 -17.32
N PRO A 509 10.92 20.19 -16.54
CA PRO A 509 10.04 21.27 -16.98
C PRO A 509 10.82 22.57 -17.18
N VAL A 510 10.45 23.35 -18.20
CA VAL A 510 11.11 24.61 -18.57
C VAL A 510 10.33 25.80 -18.01
N GLY A 511 11.03 26.88 -17.67
CA GLY A 511 10.40 28.17 -17.33
C GLY A 511 10.10 28.38 -15.85
N TRP A 512 10.46 27.43 -14.98
CA TRP A 512 10.30 27.59 -13.53
C TRP A 512 11.57 28.13 -12.86
N GLN A 513 11.45 29.33 -12.28
CA GLN A 513 12.46 29.90 -11.38
C GLN A 513 12.23 29.39 -9.94
N ALA A 514 13.24 29.52 -9.08
CA ALA A 514 13.18 29.08 -7.68
C ALA A 514 11.95 29.65 -6.92
N ASP A 515 11.63 30.93 -7.12
CA ASP A 515 10.45 31.57 -6.51
C ASP A 515 9.13 30.97 -7.00
N GLY A 516 9.08 30.57 -8.28
CA GLY A 516 7.93 29.87 -8.86
C GLY A 516 7.75 28.48 -8.22
N MET A 517 8.83 27.72 -8.08
CA MET A 517 8.79 26.41 -7.40
C MET A 517 8.35 26.54 -5.93
N ALA A 518 8.79 27.59 -5.23
CA ALA A 518 8.36 27.87 -3.86
C ALA A 518 6.85 28.19 -3.77
N ARG A 519 6.31 28.95 -4.72
CA ARG A 519 4.87 29.24 -4.83
C ARG A 519 4.04 27.98 -5.05
N ILE A 520 4.47 27.09 -5.95
CA ILE A 520 3.80 25.80 -6.15
C ILE A 520 3.79 25.01 -4.84
N GLY A 521 4.95 24.91 -4.18
CA GLY A 521 5.06 24.20 -2.90
C GLY A 521 4.16 24.78 -1.81
N TYR A 522 3.96 26.10 -1.76
CA TYR A 522 3.01 26.74 -0.84
C TYR A 522 1.56 26.38 -1.17
N ALA A 523 1.16 26.49 -2.44
CA ALA A 523 -0.20 26.20 -2.88
C ALA A 523 -0.61 24.74 -2.63
N LEU A 524 0.32 23.79 -2.82
CA LEU A 524 0.10 22.38 -2.50
C LEU A 524 -0.16 22.18 -1.00
N ARG A 525 0.68 22.76 -0.14
CA ARG A 525 0.53 22.64 1.33
C ARG A 525 -0.77 23.24 1.86
N GLU A 526 -1.18 24.41 1.36
CA GLU A 526 -2.44 25.05 1.77
C GLU A 526 -3.67 24.19 1.45
N ARG A 527 -3.57 23.33 0.44
CA ARG A 527 -4.63 22.38 0.06
C ARG A 527 -4.52 21.03 0.79
N GLY A 528 -3.53 20.87 1.66
CA GLY A 528 -3.27 19.61 2.35
C GLY A 528 -2.73 18.50 1.44
N LEU A 529 -2.11 18.87 0.31
CA LEU A 529 -1.46 17.95 -0.63
C LEU A 529 0.03 17.78 -0.32
#